data_AF-A0A2J8NYP7-F1
#
_entry.id   AF-A0A2J8NYP7-F1
#
_cell.length_a   1.000
_cell.length_b   1.000
_cell.length_c   1.000
_cell.angle_alpha   90.00
_cell.angle_beta   90.00
_cell.angle_gamma   90.00
#
_symmetry.space_group_name_H-M   'P 1'
#
loop_
_entity.id
_entity.type
_entity.pdbx_description
1 polymer ?
#
loop_
_entity_poly.entity_id
_entity_poly.type
_entity_poly.pdbx_seq_one_letter_code
_entity_poly.pdbx_strand_id
1 'polypeptide(L)' 'METPTPLPPVPASPTCNPAPRTIQIEFPQHSSSLLESLNRHRLEGKFCDVSLLVQGRELRAHKAVLAAASPYFHDKLLL' A
#
# COMPACT_ATOMS: atom_id res chain seq x y z
N MET A 1 -57.52 31.03 28.48
CA MET A 1 -56.17 30.50 28.78
C MET A 1 -56.19 29.04 28.39
N GLU A 2 -55.62 28.67 27.25
CA GLU A 2 -55.48 27.27 26.83
C GLU A 2 -54.14 27.21 26.08
N THR A 3 -53.05 27.04 26.82
CA THR A 3 -51.72 26.75 26.26
C THR A 3 -51.70 25.29 25.78
N PRO A 4 -51.32 24.99 24.53
CA PRO A 4 -51.34 23.61 24.06
C PRO A 4 -50.19 22.83 24.70
N THR A 5 -50.54 21.69 25.29
CA THR A 5 -49.68 20.72 25.96
C THR A 5 -48.61 20.17 25.00
N PRO A 6 -47.33 20.03 25.40
CA PRO A 6 -46.29 19.49 24.53
C PRO A 6 -46.48 17.98 24.34
N LEU A 7 -46.31 17.51 23.11
CA LEU A 7 -46.39 16.08 22.75
C LEU A 7 -45.26 15.29 23.43
N PRO A 8 -45.50 14.03 23.83
CA PRO A 8 -44.47 13.18 24.42
C PRO A 8 -43.36 12.85 23.39
N PRO A 9 -42.12 12.58 23.86
CA PRO A 9 -41.03 12.22 22.97
C PRO A 9 -41.32 10.86 22.31
N VAL A 10 -41.28 10.83 20.98
CA VAL A 10 -41.39 9.61 20.18
C VAL A 10 -40.23 8.68 20.54
N PRO A 11 -40.45 7.38 20.83
CA PRO A 11 -39.35 6.47 21.10
C PRO A 11 -38.48 6.34 19.85
N ALA A 12 -37.18 6.61 20.00
CA ALA A 12 -36.20 6.47 18.94
C ALA A 12 -36.24 5.04 18.39
N SER A 13 -36.54 4.90 17.11
CA SER A 13 -36.47 3.61 16.42
C SER A 13 -35.03 3.09 16.48
N PRO A 14 -34.80 1.79 16.72
CA PRO A 14 -33.45 1.24 16.68
C PRO A 14 -32.97 1.29 15.23
N THR A 15 -32.11 2.25 14.91
CA THR A 15 -31.44 2.30 13.60
C THR A 15 -30.39 1.19 13.59
N CYS A 16 -30.81 -0.01 13.19
CA CYS A 16 -29.88 -1.07 12.85
C CYS A 16 -29.26 -0.71 11.49
N ASN A 17 -28.20 0.11 11.51
CA ASN A 17 -27.30 0.22 10.38
C ASN A 17 -26.22 -0.84 10.57
N PRO A 18 -26.25 -1.98 9.84
CA PRO A 18 -25.13 -2.89 9.86
C PRO A 18 -23.96 -2.19 9.17
N ALA A 19 -23.03 -1.65 9.95
CA ALA A 19 -21.76 -1.20 9.43
C ALA A 19 -21.14 -2.35 8.61
N PRO A 20 -20.60 -2.09 7.41
CA PRO A 20 -19.98 -3.14 6.61
C PRO A 20 -18.88 -3.81 7.44
N ARG A 21 -19.00 -5.13 7.60
CA ARG A 21 -17.98 -5.93 8.30
C ARG A 21 -16.77 -6.03 7.40
N THR A 22 -15.72 -5.26 7.69
CA THR A 22 -14.42 -5.39 7.02
C THR A 22 -13.67 -6.57 7.63
N ILE A 23 -13.28 -7.53 6.79
CA ILE A 23 -12.37 -8.62 7.17
C ILE A 23 -10.95 -8.18 6.81
N GLN A 24 -10.06 -8.10 7.80
CA GLN A 24 -8.64 -7.88 7.57
C GLN A 24 -7.93 -9.23 7.43
N ILE A 25 -7.19 -9.40 6.34
CA ILE A 25 -6.38 -10.59 6.07
C ILE A 25 -4.93 -10.13 5.99
N GLU A 26 -4.07 -10.75 6.78
CA GLU A 26 -2.64 -10.46 6.80
C GLU A 26 -1.84 -11.67 6.32
N PHE A 27 -0.77 -11.40 5.60
CA PHE A 27 0.17 -12.40 5.10
C PHE A 27 1.57 -12.05 5.62
N PRO A 28 1.98 -12.57 6.79
CA PRO A 28 3.16 -12.08 7.52
C PRO A 28 4.48 -12.16 6.73
N GLN A 29 4.58 -13.06 5.75
CA GLN A 29 5.78 -13.29 4.94
C GLN A 29 5.69 -12.70 3.52
N HIS A 30 4.61 -12.00 3.18
CA HIS A 30 4.39 -11.54 1.81
C HIS A 30 5.52 -10.63 1.31
N SER A 31 5.96 -9.68 2.12
CA SER A 31 7.05 -8.76 1.77
C SER A 31 8.37 -9.49 1.53
N SER A 32 8.74 -10.44 2.40
CA SER A 32 9.95 -11.25 2.25
C SER A 32 9.92 -12.09 0.97
N SER A 33 8.82 -12.80 0.70
CA SER A 33 8.69 -13.63 -0.50
C SER A 33 8.68 -12.80 -1.79
N LEU A 34 8.07 -11.61 -1.74
CA LEU A 34 8.08 -10.67 -2.85
C LEU A 34 9.50 -10.17 -3.15
N LEU A 35 10.25 -9.75 -2.13
CA LEU A 35 11.64 -9.28 -2.29
C LEU A 35 12.57 -10.40 -2.77
N GLU A 36 12.38 -11.63 -2.28
CA GLU A 36 13.13 -12.80 -2.76
C GLU A 36 12.87 -13.05 -4.26
N SER A 37 11.61 -12.99 -4.68
CA SER A 37 11.22 -13.13 -6.09
C SER A 37 11.83 -12.03 -6.98
N LEU A 38 11.78 -10.77 -6.53
CA LEU A 38 12.39 -9.65 -7.25
C LEU A 38 13.92 -9.78 -7.35
N ASN A 39 14.57 -10.26 -6.30
CA ASN A 39 16.00 -10.52 -6.32
C ASN A 39 16.37 -11.62 -7.32
N ARG A 40 15.58 -12.70 -7.40
CA ARG A 40 15.76 -13.74 -8.43
C ARG A 40 15.59 -13.18 -9.84
N HIS A 41 14.55 -12.37 -10.08
CA HIS A 41 14.38 -11.69 -11.37
C HIS A 41 15.58 -10.81 -11.72
N ARG A 42 16.15 -10.09 -10.75
CA ARG A 42 17.35 -9.27 -10.94
C ARG A 42 18.54 -10.12 -11.39
N LEU A 43 18.78 -11.26 -10.74
CA LEU A 43 19.86 -12.18 -11.07
C LEU A 43 19.68 -12.82 -12.46
N GLU A 44 18.44 -13.10 -12.85
CA GLU A 44 18.09 -13.60 -14.18
C GLU A 44 18.04 -12.49 -15.26
N GLY A 45 18.20 -11.22 -14.88
CA GLY A 45 18.11 -10.07 -15.79
C GLY A 45 16.70 -9.79 -16.32
N LYS A 46 15.66 -10.31 -15.65
CA LYS A 46 14.25 -10.14 -16.01
C LYS A 46 13.66 -8.87 -15.41
N PHE A 47 12.89 -8.16 -16.23
CA PHE A 47 12.20 -6.93 -15.86
C PHE A 47 13.11 -5.78 -15.38
N CYS A 48 14.43 -5.95 -15.42
CA CYS A 48 15.38 -4.89 -15.11
C CYS A 48 15.29 -3.79 -16.17
N ASP A 49 14.97 -2.59 -15.73
CA ASP A 49 14.74 -1.38 -16.52
C ASP A 49 15.85 -0.32 -16.30
N VAL A 50 16.86 -0.65 -15.50
CA VAL A 50 18.07 0.17 -15.29
C VAL A 50 19.32 -0.69 -15.15
N SER A 51 20.44 -0.16 -15.65
CA SER A 51 21.80 -0.68 -15.48
C SER A 51 22.68 0.40 -14.84
N LEU A 52 23.34 0.08 -13.73
CA LEU A 52 24.26 0.97 -13.04
C LEU A 52 25.70 0.56 -13.34
N LEU A 53 26.49 1.47 -13.92
CA LEU A 53 27.92 1.25 -14.12
C LEU A 53 28.70 1.74 -12.90
N VAL A 54 29.30 0.82 -12.16
CA VAL A 54 30.08 1.13 -10.95
C VAL A 54 31.44 0.49 -11.07
N GLN A 55 32.50 1.31 -11.10
CA GLN A 55 33.89 0.85 -11.22
C GLN A 55 34.11 -0.14 -12.38
N GLY A 56 33.50 0.14 -13.53
CA GLY A 56 33.60 -0.71 -14.73
C GLY A 56 32.75 -1.99 -14.70
N ARG A 57 31.92 -2.20 -13.67
CA ARG A 57 30.97 -3.32 -13.61
C ARG A 57 29.55 -2.83 -13.82
N GLU A 58 28.80 -3.52 -14.67
CA GLU A 58 27.39 -3.23 -14.90
C GLU A 58 26.50 -4.03 -13.93
N LEU A 59 25.61 -3.33 -13.23
CA LEU A 59 24.66 -3.90 -12.30
C LEU A 59 23.23 -3.63 -12.79
N ARG A 60 22.53 -4.68 -13.23
CA ARG A 60 21.11 -4.57 -13.63
C ARG A 60 20.21 -4.59 -12.39
N ALA A 61 19.18 -3.75 -12.39
CA ALA A 61 18.25 -3.61 -11.27
C ALA A 61 16.87 -3.12 -11.74
N HIS A 62 15.93 -3.02 -10.78
CA HIS A 62 14.60 -2.47 -10.98
C HIS A 62 14.53 -1.05 -10.39
N LYS A 63 14.17 -0.05 -11.20
CA LYS A 63 14.06 1.35 -10.76
C LYS A 63 13.12 1.50 -9.57
N ALA A 64 11.96 0.84 -9.62
CA ALA A 64 10.96 0.91 -8.54
C ALA A 64 11.52 0.42 -7.20
N VAL A 65 12.31 -0.66 -7.20
CA VAL A 65 12.92 -1.20 -5.97
C VAL A 65 13.99 -0.25 -5.45
N LEU A 66 14.84 0.29 -6.32
CA LEU A 66 15.87 1.26 -5.93
C LEU A 66 15.25 2.54 -5.35
N ALA A 67 14.20 3.06 -5.99
CA ALA A 67 13.49 4.25 -5.55
C ALA A 67 12.77 4.05 -4.21
N ALA A 68 12.20 2.86 -3.97
CA ALA A 68 11.58 2.53 -2.68
C ALA A 68 12.60 2.39 -1.54
N ALA A 69 13.81 1.91 -1.84
CA ALA A 69 14.84 1.64 -0.84
C ALA A 69 15.79 2.82 -0.58
N SER A 70 15.86 3.81 -1.48
CA SER A 70 16.83 4.90 -1.38
C SER A 70 16.29 6.21 -1.94
N PRO A 71 16.25 7.29 -1.13
CA PRO A 71 15.86 8.63 -1.59
C PRO A 71 16.71 9.13 -2.76
N TYR A 72 18.01 8.80 -2.77
CA TYR A 72 18.89 9.19 -3.87
C TYR A 72 18.42 8.62 -5.21
N PHE A 73 18.07 7.33 -5.24
CA PHE A 73 17.58 6.71 -6.46
C PHE A 73 16.14 7.12 -6.78
N HIS A 74 15.33 7.43 -5.77
CA HIS A 74 14.00 8.00 -5.97
C HIS A 74 14.08 9.27 -6.82
N ASP A 75 14.90 10.24 -6.41
CA ASP A 75 14.99 11.53 -7.11
C ASP A 75 15.67 11.43 -8.49
N LYS A 76 16.59 10.47 -8.65
CA LYS A 76 17.41 10.33 -9.87
C LYS A 76 16.82 9.41 -10.93
N LEU A 77 15.87 8.53 -10.60
CA LEU A 77 15.29 7.56 -11.54
C LEU A 77 13.84 7.85 -11.94
N LEU A 78 13.19 8.83 -11.32
CA LEU A 78 11.79 9.21 -11.57
C LEU A 78 11.62 10.39 -12.55
N LEU A 79 12.65 10.72 -13.33
CA LEU A 79 12.65 11.68 -14.45
C LEU A 79 12.93 10.94 -15.77
#